data_AF-N9RXL2-F1
#
_entry.id   AF-N9RXL2-F1
#
_cell.length_a   1.000
_cell.length_b   1.000
_cell.length_c   1.000
_cell.angle_alpha   90.00
_cell.angle_beta   90.00
_cell.angle_gamma   90.00
#
_symmetry.space_group_name_H-M   'P 1'
#
loop_
_entity.id
_entity.type
_entity.pdbx_description
1 polymer ?
#
loop_
_entity_poly.entity_id
_entity_poly.type
_entity_poly.pdbx_seq_one_letter_code
_entity_poly.pdbx_strand_id
1 'polypeptide(L)'
;MPLSPNDVFIARYHDSLPVQGSSDFIFQLSSGQFIFRSKLDEVKYKKPTQWKSTFSSQNIEKGSLIIGLAYTPDGAKPEQYQITSFATLSCAHNQLSVSRPVQPFLAWNRQMAKCTIGGRKTIGIKTIGILDGFIQYDQSHYLAKLQQKYPTCEQLNKAFPSLEMEENSQNSNLVSSWKLWWAKLISQIKSWF
;
A
#
# COMPACT_ATOMS: atom_id res chain seq x y z
N MET A 1 10.19 5.98 15.38
CA MET A 1 10.25 4.50 15.40
C MET A 1 10.20 4.03 13.94
N PRO A 2 11.04 3.08 13.50
CA PRO A 2 10.92 2.56 12.15
C PRO A 2 9.54 1.91 11.98
N LEU A 3 9.04 1.90 10.75
CA LEU A 3 7.84 1.15 10.39
C LEU A 3 8.06 -0.34 10.71
N SER A 4 6.95 -1.07 10.80
CA SER A 4 6.92 -2.48 11.13
C SER A 4 6.33 -3.30 9.99
N PRO A 5 6.52 -4.63 10.00
CA PRO A 5 5.85 -5.51 9.02
C PRO A 5 4.33 -5.38 9.04
N ASN A 6 3.73 -5.00 10.18
CA ASN A 6 2.28 -4.81 10.31
C ASN A 6 1.75 -3.59 9.55
N ASP A 7 2.64 -2.71 9.10
CA ASP A 7 2.31 -1.53 8.29
C ASP A 7 2.31 -1.86 6.79
N VAL A 8 2.71 -3.08 6.40
CA VAL A 8 2.78 -3.51 5.00
C VAL A 8 1.40 -3.83 4.46
N PHE A 9 1.02 -3.14 3.39
CA PHE A 9 -0.19 -3.42 2.62
C PHE A 9 0.14 -3.75 1.16
N ILE A 10 -0.75 -4.49 0.50
CA ILE A 10 -0.81 -4.62 -0.96
C ILE A 10 -2.16 -4.11 -1.43
N ALA A 11 -2.16 -3.40 -2.55
CA ALA A 11 -3.38 -2.90 -3.18
C ALA A 11 -3.18 -2.73 -4.69
N ARG A 12 -4.27 -2.48 -5.41
CA ARG A 12 -4.23 -1.97 -6.78
C ARG A 12 -4.28 -0.45 -6.75
N TYR A 13 -3.31 0.18 -7.41
CA TYR A 13 -3.29 1.62 -7.60
C TYR A 13 -4.32 2.05 -8.64
N HIS A 14 -5.03 3.16 -8.43
CA HIS A 14 -5.86 3.77 -9.47
C HIS A 14 -5.45 5.20 -9.78
N ASP A 15 -5.46 6.06 -8.76
CA ASP A 15 -5.19 7.48 -8.90
C ASP A 15 -4.78 8.10 -7.56
N SER A 16 -4.33 9.35 -7.59
CA SER A 16 -4.05 10.18 -6.43
C SER A 16 -4.67 11.56 -6.60
N LEU A 17 -5.62 11.91 -5.73
CA LEU A 17 -6.30 13.20 -5.79
C LEU A 17 -5.72 14.18 -4.76
N PRO A 18 -5.41 15.43 -5.14
CA PRO A 18 -4.97 16.44 -4.19
C PRO A 18 -6.11 16.80 -3.21
N VAL A 19 -5.75 17.04 -1.95
CA VAL A 19 -6.69 17.57 -0.95
C VAL A 19 -6.69 19.09 -1.02
N GLN A 20 -7.85 19.69 -1.27
CA GLN A 20 -7.98 21.14 -1.37
C GLN A 20 -7.53 21.82 -0.07
N GLY A 21 -6.65 22.82 -0.19
CA GLY A 21 -6.10 23.56 0.95
C GLY A 21 -5.03 22.81 1.75
N SER A 22 -4.51 21.68 1.25
CA SER A 22 -3.40 20.94 1.85
C SER A 22 -2.36 20.52 0.80
N SER A 23 -1.15 20.17 1.25
CA SER A 23 -0.14 19.46 0.45
C SER A 23 -0.38 17.94 0.36
N ASP A 24 -1.48 17.47 0.94
CA ASP A 24 -1.79 16.04 1.03
C ASP A 24 -2.52 15.52 -0.22
N PHE A 25 -2.43 14.21 -0.41
CA PHE A 25 -3.13 13.47 -1.47
C PHE A 25 -3.90 12.30 -0.87
N ILE A 26 -5.06 12.00 -1.47
CA ILE A 26 -5.81 10.77 -1.21
C ILE A 26 -5.55 9.79 -2.34
N PHE A 27 -4.91 8.67 -2.00
CA PHE A 27 -4.73 7.55 -2.91
C PHE A 27 -6.03 6.76 -3.07
N GLN A 28 -6.42 6.57 -4.31
CA GLN A 28 -7.50 5.68 -4.70
C GLN A 28 -6.92 4.29 -4.91
N LEU A 29 -7.22 3.40 -3.97
CA LEU A 29 -6.73 2.03 -3.96
C LEU A 29 -7.91 1.05 -3.97
N SER A 30 -7.80 -0.04 -4.74
CA SER A 30 -8.73 -1.16 -4.66
C SER A 30 -8.04 -2.42 -4.11
N SER A 31 -8.87 -3.35 -3.62
CA SER A 31 -8.45 -4.65 -3.05
C SER A 31 -7.37 -4.53 -1.95
N GLY A 32 -7.32 -3.40 -1.24
CA GLY A 32 -6.27 -3.09 -0.28
C GLY A 32 -6.31 -3.96 0.97
N GLN A 33 -5.20 -4.64 1.29
CA GLN A 33 -5.08 -5.54 2.43
C GLN A 33 -3.72 -5.42 3.11
N PHE A 34 -3.70 -5.49 4.45
CA PHE A 34 -2.47 -5.62 5.21
C PHE A 34 -2.01 -7.08 5.23
N ILE A 35 -0.73 -7.33 4.96
CA ILE A 35 -0.30 -8.66 4.49
C ILE A 35 0.39 -9.50 5.57
N PHE A 36 1.10 -8.85 6.49
CA PHE A 36 1.84 -9.52 7.56
C PHE A 36 1.20 -9.37 8.95
N ARG A 37 0.02 -8.75 9.03
CA ARG A 37 -0.77 -8.68 10.26
C ARG A 37 -1.24 -10.06 10.67
N SER A 38 -1.24 -10.32 11.98
CA SER A 38 -1.85 -11.52 12.54
C SER A 38 -3.39 -11.40 12.57
N LYS A 39 -4.09 -12.52 12.80
CA LYS A 39 -5.55 -12.49 13.00
C LYS A 39 -5.96 -11.64 14.22
N LEU A 40 -5.11 -11.56 15.24
CA LEU A 40 -5.36 -10.71 16.42
C LEU A 40 -5.23 -9.23 16.07
N ASP A 41 -4.33 -8.89 15.15
CA ASP A 41 -4.18 -7.53 14.64
C ASP A 41 -5.41 -7.07 13.86
N GLU A 42 -6.13 -7.97 13.18
CA GLU A 42 -7.39 -7.62 12.48
C GLU A 42 -8.47 -7.08 13.43
N VAL A 43 -8.46 -7.48 14.70
CA VAL A 43 -9.37 -6.95 15.73
C VAL A 43 -8.89 -5.58 16.23
N LYS A 44 -7.58 -5.38 16.29
CA LYS A 44 -6.96 -4.13 16.75
C LYS A 44 -7.06 -3.01 15.72
N TYR A 45 -6.87 -3.33 14.44
CA TYR A 45 -6.81 -2.34 13.39
C TYR A 45 -8.12 -2.26 12.61
N LYS A 46 -8.69 -1.07 12.52
CA LYS A 46 -9.86 -0.85 11.66
C LYS A 46 -9.49 -0.96 10.18
N LYS A 47 -10.47 -1.39 9.39
CA LYS A 47 -10.38 -1.36 7.93
C LYS A 47 -10.18 0.09 7.46
N PRO A 48 -9.24 0.33 6.52
CA PRO A 48 -8.98 1.67 6.01
C PRO A 48 -10.21 2.20 5.27
N THR A 49 -10.66 3.39 5.62
CA THR A 49 -11.64 4.15 4.83
C THR A 49 -10.94 5.15 3.93
N GLN A 50 -9.73 5.59 4.28
CA GLN A 50 -8.95 6.55 3.49
C GLN A 50 -7.46 6.24 3.55
N TRP A 51 -6.80 6.44 2.42
CA TRP A 51 -5.37 6.27 2.23
C TRP A 51 -4.76 7.62 1.89
N LYS A 52 -4.33 8.34 2.93
CA LYS A 52 -3.75 9.67 2.81
C LYS A 52 -2.24 9.60 2.59
N SER A 53 -1.65 10.59 1.95
CA SER A 53 -0.21 10.70 1.73
C SER A 53 0.21 12.16 1.63
N THR A 54 1.51 12.42 1.78
CA THR A 54 2.12 13.75 1.57
C THR A 54 2.80 13.85 0.19
N PHE A 55 2.55 12.90 -0.70
CA PHE A 55 3.15 12.82 -2.03
C PHE A 55 2.12 12.31 -3.04
N SER A 56 2.27 12.72 -4.30
CA SER A 56 1.48 12.17 -5.41
C SER A 56 2.25 11.09 -6.14
N SER A 57 1.56 10.31 -6.98
CA SER A 57 2.22 9.28 -7.79
C SER A 57 1.70 9.28 -9.23
N GLN A 58 2.18 10.23 -10.02
CA GLN A 58 1.79 10.38 -11.43
C GLN A 58 2.43 9.32 -12.35
N ASN A 59 3.47 8.62 -11.90
CA ASN A 59 4.27 7.69 -12.72
C ASN A 59 3.90 6.21 -12.53
N ILE A 60 2.77 5.91 -11.89
CA ILE A 60 2.33 4.54 -11.66
C ILE A 60 1.08 4.31 -12.49
N GLU A 61 1.12 3.25 -13.30
CA GLU A 61 0.01 2.92 -14.19
C GLU A 61 -1.22 2.49 -13.37
N LYS A 62 -2.39 2.98 -13.79
CA LYS A 62 -3.67 2.56 -13.22
C LYS A 62 -3.81 1.03 -13.31
N GLY A 63 -4.23 0.40 -12.22
CA GLY A 63 -4.34 -1.05 -12.10
C GLY A 63 -3.03 -1.75 -11.70
N SER A 64 -1.91 -1.03 -11.58
CA SER A 64 -0.66 -1.60 -11.06
C SER A 64 -0.87 -2.16 -9.66
N LEU A 65 -0.31 -3.34 -9.41
CA LEU A 65 -0.23 -3.89 -8.06
C LEU A 65 0.90 -3.18 -7.33
N ILE A 66 0.61 -2.65 -6.14
CA ILE A 66 1.57 -1.94 -5.30
C ILE A 66 1.71 -2.63 -3.95
N ILE A 67 2.90 -2.56 -3.37
CA ILE A 67 3.19 -2.92 -1.99
C ILE A 67 3.71 -1.68 -1.27
N GLY A 68 3.09 -1.34 -0.15
CA GLY A 68 3.36 -0.08 0.54
C GLY A 68 3.37 -0.19 2.04
N LEU A 69 3.71 0.93 2.66
CA LEU A 69 3.77 1.08 4.11
C LEU A 69 2.78 2.16 4.54
N ALA A 70 1.85 1.79 5.42
CA ALA A 70 0.86 2.70 5.95
C ALA A 70 0.59 2.46 7.44
N TYR A 71 0.44 3.56 8.17
CA TYR A 71 0.15 3.54 9.61
C TYR A 71 -0.98 4.53 9.92
N THR A 72 -1.62 4.37 11.07
CA THR A 72 -2.60 5.33 11.59
C THR A 72 -1.86 6.41 12.39
N PRO A 73 -1.76 7.66 11.93
CA PRO A 73 -1.03 8.70 12.66
C PRO A 73 -1.77 9.13 13.93
N ASP A 74 -3.09 9.03 13.94
CA ASP A 74 -3.96 9.39 15.06
C ASP A 74 -4.73 8.16 15.53
N GLY A 75 -4.51 7.74 16.77
CA GLY A 75 -5.23 6.63 17.38
C GLY A 75 -6.74 6.89 17.56
N ALA A 76 -7.16 8.16 17.50
CA ALA A 76 -8.58 8.54 17.54
C ALA A 76 -9.29 8.34 16.19
N LYS A 77 -8.55 8.26 15.09
CA LYS A 77 -9.07 8.03 13.73
C LYS A 77 -8.41 6.80 13.09
N PRO A 78 -8.61 5.61 13.65
CA PRO A 78 -7.90 4.39 13.25
C PRO A 78 -8.24 3.88 11.84
N GLU A 79 -9.25 4.46 11.19
CA GLU A 79 -9.60 4.20 9.79
C GLU A 79 -8.87 5.11 8.78
N GLN A 80 -8.20 6.18 9.24
CA GLN A 80 -7.43 7.09 8.39
C GLN A 80 -5.96 6.67 8.41
N TYR A 81 -5.51 6.10 7.29
CA TYR A 81 -4.13 5.62 7.16
C TYR A 81 -3.29 6.63 6.39
N GLN A 82 -2.08 6.87 6.88
CA GLN A 82 -1.04 7.64 6.22
C GLN A 82 -0.09 6.67 5.51
N ILE A 83 -0.06 6.70 4.18
CA ILE A 83 0.95 6.04 3.35
C ILE A 83 2.23 6.86 3.41
N THR A 84 3.33 6.18 3.74
CA THR A 84 4.68 6.79 3.80
C THR A 84 5.45 6.62 2.50
N SER A 85 5.29 5.47 1.86
CA SER A 85 5.80 5.15 0.53
C SER A 85 5.17 3.84 0.06
N PHE A 86 5.31 3.56 -1.23
CA PHE A 86 5.05 2.25 -1.82
C PHE A 86 5.99 1.97 -2.99
N ALA A 87 5.92 0.77 -3.55
CA ALA A 87 6.61 0.36 -4.75
C ALA A 87 5.68 -0.54 -5.59
N THR A 88 5.90 -0.61 -6.90
CA THR A 88 5.24 -1.62 -7.73
C THR A 88 5.67 -3.01 -7.30
N LEU A 89 4.69 -3.90 -7.12
CA LEU A 89 4.86 -5.33 -6.90
C LEU A 89 4.55 -6.05 -8.21
N SER A 90 5.55 -6.66 -8.82
CA SER A 90 5.43 -7.37 -10.08
C SER A 90 5.50 -8.88 -9.86
N CYS A 91 4.75 -9.64 -10.66
CA CYS A 91 4.87 -11.08 -10.73
C CYS A 91 5.10 -11.50 -12.18
N ALA A 92 6.23 -12.16 -12.44
CA ALA A 92 6.56 -12.72 -13.74
C ALA A 92 7.14 -14.11 -13.54
N HIS A 93 6.72 -15.08 -14.35
CA HIS A 93 7.16 -16.48 -14.23
C HIS A 93 6.98 -17.04 -12.80
N ASN A 94 5.87 -16.68 -12.13
CA ASN A 94 5.56 -17.02 -10.74
C ASN A 94 6.58 -16.54 -9.71
N GLN A 95 7.40 -15.54 -10.04
CA GLN A 95 8.35 -14.91 -9.13
C GLN A 95 7.94 -13.47 -8.84
N LEU A 96 7.88 -13.16 -7.55
CA LEU A 96 7.60 -11.81 -7.07
C LEU A 96 8.86 -10.95 -7.12
N SER A 97 8.71 -9.71 -7.55
CA SER A 97 9.75 -8.69 -7.48
C SER A 97 9.16 -7.36 -7.07
N VAL A 98 9.97 -6.55 -6.39
CA VAL A 98 9.57 -5.24 -5.88
C VAL A 98 10.48 -4.19 -6.47
N SER A 99 9.87 -3.19 -7.10
CA SER A 99 10.58 -2.04 -7.65
C SER A 99 11.13 -1.12 -6.55
N ARG A 100 11.76 -0.01 -6.95
CA ARG A 100 12.20 0.99 -5.97
C ARG A 100 11.00 1.71 -5.36
N PRO A 101 11.10 2.12 -4.08
CA PRO A 101 10.08 2.98 -3.47
C PRO A 101 9.89 4.26 -4.28
N VAL A 102 8.63 4.69 -4.45
CA VAL A 102 8.29 5.93 -5.19
C VAL A 102 8.70 7.19 -4.42
N GLN A 103 8.78 7.11 -3.10
CA GLN A 103 9.12 8.23 -2.22
C GLN A 103 10.12 7.78 -1.15
N PRO A 104 11.12 8.60 -0.81
CA PRO A 104 11.97 8.35 0.35
C PRO A 104 11.17 8.30 1.66
N PHE A 105 11.50 7.38 2.55
CA PHE A 105 10.78 7.18 3.82
C PHE A 105 11.73 6.87 4.97
N LEU A 106 11.31 7.11 6.21
CA LEU A 106 12.11 6.80 7.38
C LEU A 106 12.17 5.28 7.59
N ALA A 107 13.38 4.73 7.57
CA ALA A 107 13.62 3.29 7.62
C ALA A 107 14.78 2.95 8.55
N TRP A 108 14.75 1.76 9.15
CA TRP A 108 15.92 1.21 9.83
C TRP A 108 17.01 0.86 8.80
N ASN A 109 18.18 1.49 8.93
CA ASN A 109 19.35 1.12 8.15
C ASN A 109 20.20 0.13 8.95
N ARG A 110 20.21 -1.13 8.49
CA ARG A 110 20.96 -2.22 9.14
C ARG A 110 22.47 -2.00 9.14
N GLN A 111 23.02 -1.45 8.06
CA GLN A 111 24.46 -1.20 7.94
C GLN A 111 24.92 -0.12 8.93
N MET A 112 24.08 0.88 9.15
CA MET A 112 24.40 2.01 10.05
C MET A 112 23.84 1.84 11.47
N ALA A 113 23.09 0.77 11.74
CA ALA A 113 22.36 0.52 12.98
C ALA A 113 21.57 1.74 13.50
N LYS A 114 20.92 2.50 12.60
CA LYS A 114 20.11 3.66 12.95
C LYS A 114 19.01 3.93 11.93
N CYS A 115 17.99 4.69 12.32
CA CYS A 115 16.98 5.16 11.37
C CYS A 115 17.54 6.24 10.46
N THR A 116 17.31 6.11 9.15
CA THR A 116 17.70 7.09 8.13
C THR A 116 16.59 7.23 7.10
N ILE A 117 16.58 8.31 6.33
CA ILE A 117 15.68 8.43 5.17
C ILE A 117 16.18 7.45 4.08
N GLY A 118 15.49 6.32 3.94
CA GLY A 118 15.68 5.32 2.89
C GLY A 118 15.09 5.78 1.55
N GLY A 119 15.31 5.02 0.48
CA GLY A 119 14.77 5.33 -0.86
C GLY A 119 15.56 6.34 -1.70
N ARG A 120 16.54 7.07 -1.14
CA ARG A 120 17.51 7.87 -1.93
C ARG A 120 18.78 7.06 -2.18
N LYS A 121 19.32 7.13 -3.41
CA LYS A 121 20.64 6.59 -3.75
C LYS A 121 21.69 7.56 -3.23
N THR A 122 22.23 7.32 -2.04
CA THR A 122 23.41 8.02 -1.55
C THR A 122 24.65 7.28 -2.07
N ILE A 123 25.68 8.01 -2.53
CA ILE A 123 26.91 7.40 -3.06
C ILE A 123 27.47 6.40 -2.05
N GLY A 124 27.66 5.15 -2.47
CA GLY A 124 28.16 4.06 -1.63
C GLY A 124 27.13 3.36 -0.74
N ILE A 125 25.87 3.81 -0.69
CA ILE A 125 24.82 3.21 0.14
C ILE A 125 23.75 2.55 -0.74
N LYS A 126 23.49 1.26 -0.52
CA LYS A 126 22.41 0.51 -1.17
C LYS A 126 21.07 1.17 -0.83
N THR A 127 20.23 1.40 -1.84
CA THR A 127 18.86 1.90 -1.63
C THR A 127 18.08 0.92 -0.75
N ILE A 128 17.56 1.41 0.37
CA ILE A 128 16.69 0.64 1.26
C ILE A 128 15.38 0.38 0.52
N GLY A 129 15.06 -0.90 0.32
CA GLY A 129 13.81 -1.35 -0.30
C GLY A 129 12.61 -1.17 0.62
N ILE A 130 11.39 -1.22 0.07
CA ILE A 130 10.15 -0.98 0.84
C ILE A 130 9.94 -2.00 1.97
N LEU A 131 10.51 -3.21 1.84
CA LEU A 131 10.46 -4.26 2.88
C LEU A 131 11.77 -4.42 3.66
N ASP A 132 12.75 -3.54 3.42
CA ASP A 132 14.08 -3.65 4.01
C ASP A 132 14.24 -2.77 5.27
N GLY A 133 13.31 -1.82 5.45
CA GLY A 133 13.37 -0.79 6.49
C GLY A 133 12.96 -1.21 7.90
N PHE A 134 12.83 -2.51 8.16
CA PHE A 134 12.40 -3.06 9.45
C PHE A 134 13.60 -3.39 10.35
N ILE A 135 13.36 -3.62 11.65
CA ILE A 135 14.43 -4.00 12.60
C ILE A 135 14.81 -5.47 12.47
N GLN A 136 13.84 -6.38 12.28
CA GLN A 136 14.08 -7.82 12.43
C GLN A 136 14.70 -8.47 11.19
N TYR A 137 14.02 -8.40 10.03
CA TYR A 137 14.47 -9.06 8.81
C TYR A 137 14.58 -8.10 7.60
N ASP A 138 15.33 -8.52 6.59
CA ASP A 138 15.54 -7.76 5.36
C ASP A 138 14.40 -7.98 4.34
N GLN A 139 14.47 -7.28 3.20
CA GLN A 139 13.47 -7.46 2.14
C GLN A 139 13.40 -8.90 1.61
N SER A 140 14.53 -9.60 1.54
CA SER A 140 14.60 -10.98 1.03
C SER A 140 13.69 -11.91 1.83
N HIS A 141 13.71 -11.80 3.16
CA HIS A 141 12.85 -12.57 4.05
C HIS A 141 11.37 -12.29 3.85
N TYR A 142 10.96 -11.03 3.79
CA TYR A 142 9.54 -10.68 3.63
C TYR A 142 9.01 -10.99 2.23
N LEU A 143 9.86 -10.88 1.21
CA LEU A 143 9.50 -11.29 -0.15
C LEU A 143 9.33 -12.82 -0.23
N ALA A 144 10.18 -13.60 0.44
CA ALA A 144 10.01 -15.04 0.54
C ALA A 144 8.71 -15.42 1.26
N LYS A 145 8.35 -14.74 2.35
CA LYS A 145 7.05 -14.92 3.02
C LYS A 145 5.87 -14.60 2.09
N LEU A 146 5.98 -13.53 1.30
CA LEU A 146 4.95 -13.16 0.35
C LEU A 146 4.81 -14.20 -0.78
N GLN A 147 5.93 -14.70 -1.29
CA GLN A 147 6.00 -15.75 -2.30
C GLN A 147 5.40 -17.06 -1.79
N GLN A 148 5.61 -17.42 -0.51
CA GLN A 148 4.98 -18.57 0.11
C GLN A 148 3.46 -18.40 0.25
N LYS A 149 2.98 -17.18 0.50
CA LYS A 149 1.55 -16.86 0.61
C LYS A 149 0.86 -16.85 -0.75
N TYR A 150 1.55 -16.39 -1.79
CA TYR A 150 1.06 -16.35 -3.18
C TYR A 150 2.08 -17.02 -4.13
N PRO A 151 2.14 -18.37 -4.16
CA PRO A 151 3.06 -19.14 -4.99
C PRO A 151 3.04 -18.82 -6.49
N THR A 152 1.91 -18.38 -7.04
CA THR A 152 1.77 -18.11 -8.47
C THR A 152 1.23 -16.70 -8.73
N CYS A 153 1.51 -16.17 -9.93
CA CYS A 153 0.97 -14.88 -10.34
C CYS A 153 -0.56 -14.91 -10.42
N GLU A 154 -1.14 -16.05 -10.78
CA GLU A 154 -2.59 -16.26 -10.78
C GLU A 154 -3.17 -16.13 -9.36
N GLN A 155 -2.56 -16.77 -8.36
CA GLN A 155 -3.02 -16.67 -6.97
C GLN A 155 -2.88 -15.25 -6.42
N LEU A 156 -1.80 -14.56 -6.76
CA LEU A 156 -1.62 -13.14 -6.40
C LEU A 156 -2.71 -12.27 -7.04
N ASN A 157 -2.92 -12.39 -8.36
CA ASN A 157 -3.92 -11.61 -9.08
C ASN A 157 -5.35 -11.95 -8.63
N LYS A 158 -5.63 -13.19 -8.22
CA LYS A 158 -6.91 -13.57 -7.63
C LYS A 158 -7.15 -12.92 -6.26
N ALA A 159 -6.09 -12.79 -5.45
CA ALA A 159 -6.18 -12.11 -4.16
C ALA A 159 -6.29 -10.58 -4.30
N PHE A 160 -5.77 -10.03 -5.40
CA PHE A 160 -5.77 -8.60 -5.73
C PHE A 160 -6.24 -8.39 -7.18
N PRO A 161 -7.52 -8.61 -7.47
CA PRO A 161 -8.04 -8.55 -8.84
C PRO A 161 -7.88 -7.15 -9.42
N SER A 162 -7.64 -7.06 -10.73
CA SER A 162 -7.74 -5.77 -11.43
C SER A 162 -9.20 -5.32 -11.52
N LEU A 163 -9.45 -4.03 -11.76
CA LEU A 163 -10.80 -3.52 -11.97
C LEU A 163 -11.53 -4.25 -13.10
N GLU A 164 -10.85 -4.54 -14.21
CA GLU A 164 -11.42 -5.27 -15.34
C GLU A 164 -11.83 -6.69 -14.95
N MET A 165 -11.04 -7.35 -14.08
CA MET A 165 -11.40 -8.66 -13.53
C MET A 165 -12.55 -8.58 -12.52
N GLU A 166 -12.61 -7.52 -11.71
CA GLU A 166 -13.73 -7.27 -10.80
C GLU A 166 -15.03 -6.98 -11.57
N GLU A 167 -14.98 -6.30 -12.72
CA GLU A 167 -16.11 -6.04 -13.61
C GLU A 167 -16.60 -7.29 -14.35
N ASN A 168 -15.69 -8.14 -14.82
CA ASN A 168 -16.03 -9.41 -15.46
C ASN A 168 -16.50 -10.50 -14.47
N SER A 169 -16.15 -10.37 -13.19
CA SER A 169 -16.62 -11.23 -12.09
C SER A 169 -18.02 -10.86 -11.56
N GLN A 170 -18.69 -9.83 -12.11
CA GLN A 170 -19.99 -9.32 -11.63
C GLN A 170 -21.18 -10.21 -11.99
N ASN A 171 -21.12 -11.48 -11.60
CA ASN A 171 -22.28 -12.34 -11.46
C ASN A 171 -22.55 -12.78 -10.00
N SER A 172 -21.90 -12.18 -9.00
CA SER A 172 -22.29 -12.36 -7.59
C SER A 172 -21.90 -11.19 -6.66
N ASN A 173 -22.86 -10.29 -6.43
CA ASN A 173 -23.20 -9.60 -5.17
C ASN A 173 -22.18 -8.72 -4.39
N LEU A 174 -20.90 -8.58 -4.77
CA LEU A 174 -19.93 -7.75 -4.00
C LEU A 174 -19.78 -6.29 -4.48
N VAL A 175 -20.35 -5.95 -5.64
CA VAL A 175 -20.12 -4.66 -6.33
C VAL A 175 -21.00 -3.51 -5.85
N SER A 176 -22.05 -3.79 -5.08
CA SER A 176 -22.95 -2.73 -4.61
C SER A 176 -22.28 -1.80 -3.59
N SER A 177 -21.44 -2.32 -2.70
CA SER A 177 -20.96 -1.57 -1.52
C SER A 177 -19.94 -0.48 -1.86
N TRP A 178 -18.98 -0.74 -2.76
CA TRP A 178 -17.96 0.26 -3.12
C TRP A 178 -18.54 1.39 -3.98
N LYS A 179 -19.41 1.08 -4.96
CA LYS A 179 -20.11 2.10 -5.76
C LYS A 179 -21.00 2.99 -4.89
N LEU A 180 -21.68 2.43 -3.89
CA LEU A 180 -22.49 3.20 -2.93
C LEU A 180 -21.62 4.10 -2.04
N TRP A 181 -20.45 3.63 -1.60
CA TRP A 181 -19.51 4.43 -0.83
C TRP A 181 -18.92 5.59 -1.66
N TRP A 182 -18.57 5.34 -2.93
CA TRP A 182 -18.11 6.37 -3.88
C TRP A 182 -19.18 7.39 -4.23
N ALA A 183 -20.43 6.95 -4.47
CA ALA A 183 -21.54 7.87 -4.72
C ALA A 183 -21.77 8.82 -3.53
N LYS A 184 -21.63 8.30 -2.30
CA LYS A 184 -21.77 9.08 -1.07
C LYS A 184 -20.61 10.07 -0.86
N LEU A 185 -19.39 9.68 -1.24
CA LEU A 185 -18.21 10.56 -1.20
C LEU A 185 -18.34 11.71 -2.22
N ILE A 186 -18.77 11.41 -3.45
CA ILE A 186 -18.97 12.41 -4.51
C ILE A 186 -20.12 13.36 -4.13
N SER A 187 -21.21 12.86 -3.53
CA SER A 187 -22.33 13.71 -3.13
C SER A 187 -21.96 14.69 -2.00
N GLN A 188 -21.08 14.28 -1.08
CA GLN A 188 -20.62 15.17 0.01
C GLN A 188 -19.68 16.27 -0.48
N ILE A 189 -18.97 16.05 -1.59
CA ILE A 189 -18.13 17.09 -2.22
C ILE A 189 -18.98 18.09 -2.99
N LYS A 190 -20.12 17.66 -3.56
CA LYS A 190 -21.04 18.54 -4.31
C LYS A 190 -21.99 19.34 -3.42
N SER A 191 -22.27 18.92 -2.18
CA SER A 191 -23.21 19.61 -1.28
C SER A 191 -22.60 20.83 -0.54
N TRP A 192 -21.41 21.28 -0.93
CA TRP A 192 -20.72 22.46 -0.38
C TRP A 192 -20.41 23.52 -1.45
N PHE A 193 -21.14 23.48 -2.58
CA PHE A 193 -21.23 24.53 -3.57
C PHE A 193 -22.69 24.94 -3.78
#